data_AF-A0A413PTM4-F1
#
_entry.id   AF-A0A413PTM4-F1
#
_cell.length_a   1.000
_cell.length_b   1.000
_cell.length_c   1.000
_cell.angle_alpha   90.00
_cell.angle_beta   90.00
_cell.angle_gamma   90.00
#
_symmetry.space_group_name_H-M   'P 1'
#
loop_
_entity.id
_entity.type
_entity.pdbx_description
1 polymer ?
#
loop_
_entity_poly.entity_id
_entity_poly.type
_entity_poly.pdbx_seq_one_letter_code
_entity_poly.pdbx_strand_id
1 'polypeptide(L)'
;MANFAIAADENVIARGNKLIEELQEPGEKKGVTLNRLFDLVSTHLQEDQLKRSGVDTEALDASITNIRNLFTAALSGKEEIRTEYERRMAELRERNEELETNYKVRLGKLVSEKEEALRQYNDLKELQETAEAARRAAEEQAASAVNLAKEKDKTNIMLMEKLRAAEQKAESYDALEEEARSLKQEVSSLQFKIKDYEKNELLHIKELEQLKKEKEKDTATIEQLTQEKSNIQKSLQDELTEKSALLSDQEKELNTLHIQLAEQTKEAELIKERAIIEKERELLAKVEELRNTLDKVKEEKYNLQLQLTKLERI
;
A
#
# COMPACT_ATOMS: atom_id res chain seq x y z
N MET A 1 26.76 -95.58 105.77
CA MET A 1 26.67 -96.90 105.08
C MET A 1 27.91 -97.02 104.21
N ALA A 2 28.74 -98.03 104.44
CA ALA A 2 30.00 -98.20 103.72
C ALA A 2 29.73 -98.50 102.24
N ASN A 3 30.37 -97.75 101.35
CA ASN A 3 30.32 -97.96 99.90
C ASN A 3 30.98 -99.31 99.56
N PHE A 4 30.18 -100.37 99.45
CA PHE A 4 30.57 -101.64 98.82
C PHE A 4 30.59 -101.47 97.29
N ALA A 5 31.46 -100.60 96.79
CA ALA A 5 31.85 -100.62 95.38
C ALA A 5 33.15 -101.43 95.26
N ILE A 6 33.04 -102.75 95.42
CA ILE A 6 34.11 -103.66 95.01
C ILE A 6 34.02 -103.72 93.49
N ALA A 7 34.98 -103.12 92.79
CA ALA A 7 35.10 -103.30 91.34
C ALA A 7 35.33 -104.80 91.08
N ALA A 8 34.34 -105.47 90.48
CA ALA A 8 34.51 -106.85 90.04
C ALA A 8 35.61 -106.90 88.98
N ASP A 9 36.45 -107.94 89.02
CA ASP A 9 37.52 -108.18 88.03
C ASP A 9 36.92 -108.12 86.60
N GLU A 10 37.65 -107.52 85.65
CA GLU A 10 37.17 -107.38 84.26
C GLU A 10 36.79 -108.74 83.63
N ASN A 11 37.46 -109.83 84.00
CA ASN A 11 37.10 -111.17 83.55
C ASN A 11 35.77 -111.63 84.13
N VAL A 12 35.44 -111.26 85.37
CA VAL A 12 34.16 -111.57 86.01
C VAL A 12 33.04 -110.77 85.33
N ILE A 13 33.28 -109.50 85.05
CA ILE A 13 32.34 -108.65 84.32
C ILE A 13 32.11 -109.19 82.90
N ALA A 14 33.17 -109.57 82.18
CA ALA A 14 33.09 -110.12 80.83
C ALA A 14 32.34 -111.45 80.78
N ARG A 15 32.63 -112.37 81.71
CA ARG A 15 31.90 -113.63 81.85
C ARG A 15 30.43 -113.41 82.19
N GLY A 16 30.15 -112.49 83.11
CA GLY A 16 28.78 -112.11 83.47
C GLY A 16 28.02 -111.55 82.27
N ASN A 17 28.61 -110.63 81.52
CA ASN A 17 28.00 -110.08 80.30
C ASN A 17 27.75 -111.14 79.23
N LYS A 18 28.72 -112.03 79.00
CA LYS A 18 28.59 -113.13 78.04
C LYS A 18 27.47 -114.09 78.45
N LEU A 19 27.37 -114.44 79.72
CA LEU A 19 26.29 -115.28 80.24
C LEU A 19 24.92 -114.63 80.05
N ILE A 20 24.82 -113.31 80.30
CA ILE A 20 23.56 -112.59 80.07
C ILE A 20 23.20 -112.63 78.57
N GLU A 21 24.16 -112.42 77.67
CA GLU A 21 23.93 -112.48 76.21
C GLU A 21 23.54 -113.89 75.74
N GLU A 22 24.16 -114.94 76.26
CA GLU A 22 23.82 -116.34 75.95
C GLU A 22 22.41 -116.71 76.42
N LEU A 23 21.95 -116.11 77.51
CA LEU A 23 20.63 -116.36 78.10
C LEU A 23 19.55 -115.37 77.63
N GLN A 24 19.90 -114.37 76.83
CA GLN A 24 18.98 -113.34 76.38
C GLN A 24 18.14 -113.85 75.20
N GLU A 25 16.82 -113.73 75.30
CA GLU A 25 15.94 -114.10 74.19
C GLU A 25 15.92 -113.04 73.07
N PRO A 26 15.65 -113.42 71.80
CA PRO A 26 15.60 -112.47 70.69
C PRO A 26 14.59 -111.34 70.94
N GLY A 27 15.07 -110.10 70.97
CA GLY A 27 14.24 -108.90 71.25
C GLY A 27 14.01 -108.61 72.73
N GLU A 28 14.44 -109.49 73.64
CA GLU A 28 14.40 -109.25 75.09
C GLU A 28 15.45 -108.18 75.47
N LYS A 29 15.13 -107.28 76.41
CA LYS A 29 16.12 -106.32 76.92
C LYS A 29 17.02 -107.03 77.94
N LYS A 30 18.32 -106.73 77.92
CA LYS A 30 19.32 -107.22 78.89
C LYS A 30 18.87 -107.13 80.36
N GLY A 31 18.06 -106.11 80.67
CA GLY A 31 17.44 -105.94 81.98
C GLY A 31 16.48 -107.04 82.40
N VAL A 32 15.63 -107.45 81.46
CA VAL A 32 14.63 -108.50 81.67
C VAL A 32 15.34 -109.84 81.87
N THR A 33 16.36 -110.12 81.05
CA THR A 33 17.19 -111.32 81.18
C THR A 33 17.93 -111.38 82.53
N LEU A 34 18.47 -110.26 83.02
CA LEU A 34 19.13 -110.24 84.33
C LEU A 34 18.16 -110.36 85.50
N ASN A 35 16.96 -109.79 85.41
CA ASN A 35 15.92 -109.98 86.42
C ASN A 35 15.51 -111.46 86.51
N ARG A 36 15.32 -112.12 85.37
CA ARG A 36 15.07 -113.57 85.30
C ARG A 36 16.20 -114.37 85.94
N LEU A 37 17.46 -113.98 85.72
CA LEU A 37 18.61 -114.59 86.37
C LEU A 37 18.59 -114.45 87.89
N PHE A 38 18.27 -113.25 88.40
CA PHE A 38 18.12 -113.07 89.85
C PHE A 38 16.99 -113.94 90.41
N ASP A 39 15.87 -114.08 89.71
CA ASP A 39 14.76 -114.94 90.16
C ASP A 39 15.13 -116.44 90.15
N LEU A 40 15.88 -116.89 89.15
CA LEU A 40 16.44 -118.25 89.10
C LEU A 40 17.41 -118.50 90.25
N VAL A 41 18.29 -117.54 90.54
CA VAL A 41 19.25 -117.62 91.65
C VAL A 41 18.50 -117.68 92.99
N SER A 42 17.54 -116.79 93.23
CA SER A 42 16.72 -116.79 94.45
C SER A 42 15.89 -118.06 94.64
N THR A 43 15.49 -118.76 93.56
CA THR A 43 14.69 -119.99 93.63
C THR A 43 15.52 -121.27 93.77
N HIS A 44 16.78 -121.27 93.31
CA HIS A 44 17.64 -122.47 93.27
C HIS A 44 18.75 -122.48 94.35
N LEU A 45 18.97 -121.36 95.05
CA LEU A 45 19.84 -121.31 96.22
C LEU A 45 19.21 -122.07 97.40
N GLN A 46 19.67 -123.29 97.65
CA GLN A 46 19.25 -124.07 98.82
C GLN A 46 19.88 -123.50 100.09
N GLU A 47 19.06 -122.83 100.91
CA GLU A 47 19.49 -122.12 102.12
C GLU A 47 20.26 -123.02 103.11
N ASP A 48 19.84 -124.28 103.26
CA ASP A 48 20.48 -125.27 104.15
C ASP A 48 21.90 -125.66 103.72
N GLN A 49 22.18 -125.69 102.41
CA GLN A 49 23.52 -126.00 101.89
C GLN A 49 24.47 -124.82 102.11
N LEU A 50 23.98 -123.60 101.90
CA LEU A 50 24.77 -122.37 102.08
C LEU A 50 25.12 -122.13 103.55
N LYS A 51 24.16 -122.33 104.47
CA LYS A 51 24.39 -122.26 105.91
C LYS A 51 25.42 -123.28 106.38
N ARG A 52 25.37 -124.52 105.85
CA ARG A 52 26.37 -125.56 106.13
C ARG A 52 27.78 -125.21 105.62
N SER A 53 27.87 -124.45 104.54
CA SER A 53 29.12 -123.91 104.01
C SER A 53 29.58 -122.61 104.71
N GLY A 54 28.90 -122.18 105.78
CA GLY A 54 29.26 -121.01 106.57
C GLY A 54 28.89 -119.67 105.92
N VAL A 55 27.98 -119.67 104.94
CA VAL A 55 27.51 -118.46 104.26
C VAL A 55 26.37 -117.83 105.06
N ASP A 56 26.46 -116.52 105.31
CA ASP A 56 25.37 -115.71 105.85
C ASP A 56 24.32 -115.47 104.76
N THR A 57 23.23 -116.23 104.83
CA THR A 57 22.18 -116.22 103.81
C THR A 57 21.34 -114.94 103.86
N GLU A 58 21.21 -114.30 105.02
CA GLU A 58 20.49 -113.02 105.16
C GLU A 58 21.30 -111.87 104.54
N ALA A 59 22.61 -111.83 104.82
CA ALA A 59 23.49 -110.85 104.19
C ALA A 59 23.60 -111.05 102.67
N LEU A 60 23.59 -112.30 102.20
CA LEU A 60 23.61 -112.64 100.77
C LEU A 60 22.32 -112.18 100.08
N ASP A 61 21.15 -112.47 100.64
CA ASP A 61 19.86 -112.08 100.05
C ASP A 61 19.68 -110.55 100.02
N ALA A 62 20.07 -109.87 101.10
CA ALA A 62 20.13 -108.40 101.14
C ALA A 62 21.06 -107.82 100.07
N SER A 63 22.21 -108.46 99.84
CA SER A 63 23.16 -108.06 98.79
C SER A 63 22.59 -108.27 97.39
N ILE A 64 21.95 -109.41 97.12
CA ILE A 64 21.30 -109.70 95.83
C ILE A 64 20.18 -108.68 95.55
N THR A 65 19.35 -108.38 96.56
CA THR A 65 18.28 -107.38 96.46
C THR A 65 18.83 -105.99 96.17
N ASN A 66 19.91 -105.58 96.86
CA ASN A 66 20.54 -104.28 96.61
C ASN A 66 21.14 -104.19 95.20
N ILE A 67 21.82 -105.25 94.74
CA ILE A 67 22.37 -105.31 93.38
C ILE A 67 21.24 -105.23 92.33
N ARG A 68 20.14 -105.95 92.53
CA ARG A 68 18.96 -105.92 91.65
C ARG A 68 18.35 -104.51 91.56
N ASN A 69 18.19 -103.84 92.70
CA ASN A 69 17.67 -102.48 92.77
C ASN A 69 18.58 -101.47 92.07
N LEU A 70 19.90 -101.52 92.34
CA LEU A 70 20.88 -100.65 91.68
C LEU A 70 20.87 -100.84 90.16
N PHE A 71 20.76 -102.09 89.70
CA PHE A 71 20.74 -102.40 88.27
C PHE A 71 19.44 -101.94 87.59
N THR A 72 18.29 -102.15 88.23
CA THR A 72 16.99 -101.69 87.71
C THR A 72 16.94 -100.16 87.63
N ALA A 73 17.45 -99.47 88.66
CA ALA A 73 17.57 -98.02 88.65
C ALA A 73 18.49 -97.54 87.50
N ALA A 74 19.67 -98.15 87.33
CA ALA A 74 20.61 -97.80 86.27
C ALA A 74 20.04 -98.02 84.85
N LEU A 75 19.29 -99.12 84.64
CA LEU A 75 18.64 -99.39 83.37
C LEU A 75 17.48 -98.43 83.08
N SER A 76 16.66 -98.11 84.10
CA SER A 76 15.56 -97.17 83.94
C SER A 76 16.06 -95.78 83.53
N GLY A 77 17.09 -95.24 84.19
CA GLY A 77 17.66 -93.94 83.83
C GLY A 77 18.30 -93.92 82.44
N LYS A 78 18.92 -95.03 82.00
CA LYS A 78 19.45 -95.13 80.64
C LYS A 78 18.34 -95.15 79.58
N GLU A 79 17.23 -95.80 79.87
CA GLU A 79 16.07 -95.86 78.98
C GLU A 79 15.34 -94.51 78.91
N GLU A 80 15.21 -93.79 80.03
CA GLU A 80 14.69 -92.42 80.09
C GLU A 80 15.55 -91.46 79.25
N ILE A 81 16.89 -91.54 79.38
CA ILE A 81 17.80 -90.75 78.55
C ILE A 81 17.61 -91.07 77.08
N ARG A 82 17.53 -92.36 76.72
CA ARG A 82 17.35 -92.79 75.33
C ARG A 82 16.03 -92.29 74.74
N THR A 83 14.93 -92.45 75.46
CA THR A 83 13.60 -92.01 75.01
C THR A 83 13.54 -90.50 74.84
N GLU A 84 14.17 -89.72 75.74
CA GLU A 84 14.26 -88.27 75.59
C GLU A 84 15.13 -87.85 74.40
N TYR A 85 16.23 -88.56 74.13
CA TYR A 85 17.03 -88.34 72.91
C TYR A 85 16.23 -88.64 71.64
N GLU A 86 15.50 -89.76 71.61
CA GLU A 86 14.65 -90.13 70.47
C GLU A 86 13.54 -89.10 70.24
N ARG A 87 12.91 -88.60 71.32
CA ARG A 87 11.93 -87.51 71.27
C ARG A 87 12.52 -86.22 70.70
N ARG A 88 13.68 -85.79 71.21
CA ARG A 88 14.36 -84.58 70.75
C ARG A 88 14.80 -84.67 69.29
N MET A 89 15.22 -85.86 68.85
CA MET A 89 15.56 -86.10 67.44
C MET A 89 14.33 -86.03 66.53
N ALA A 90 13.16 -86.49 66.99
CA ALA A 90 11.91 -86.36 66.24
C ALA A 90 11.48 -84.87 66.14
N GLU A 91 11.48 -84.14 67.26
CA GLU A 91 11.15 -82.71 67.30
C GLU A 91 12.09 -81.88 66.39
N LEU A 92 13.39 -82.19 66.37
CA LEU A 92 14.34 -81.52 65.48
C LEU A 92 14.10 -81.80 64.00
N ARG A 93 13.68 -83.03 63.64
CA ARG A 93 13.34 -83.38 62.26
C ARG A 93 12.10 -82.62 61.81
N GLU A 94 11.04 -82.64 62.62
CA GLU A 94 9.81 -81.89 62.35
C GLU A 94 10.07 -80.39 62.19
N ARG A 95 10.82 -79.79 63.12
CA ARG A 95 11.22 -78.37 63.03
C ARG A 95 11.99 -78.05 61.75
N ASN A 96 12.88 -78.95 61.32
CA ASN A 96 13.65 -78.76 60.09
C ASN A 96 12.77 -78.87 58.84
N GLU A 97 11.83 -79.81 58.81
CA GLU A 97 10.86 -79.95 57.72
C GLU A 97 9.93 -78.73 57.63
N GLU A 98 9.44 -78.24 58.77
CA GLU A 98 8.65 -76.99 58.86
C GLU A 98 9.45 -75.78 58.36
N LEU A 99 10.72 -75.66 58.75
CA LEU A 99 11.58 -74.58 58.29
C LEU A 99 11.84 -74.67 56.79
N GLU A 100 12.14 -75.86 56.27
CA GLU A 100 12.40 -76.07 54.85
C GLU A 100 11.17 -75.74 54.00
N THR A 101 9.99 -76.20 54.42
CA THR A 101 8.73 -75.88 53.75
C THR A 101 8.44 -74.39 53.78
N ASN A 102 8.63 -73.71 54.92
CA ASN A 102 8.44 -72.27 55.03
C ASN A 102 9.39 -71.49 54.12
N TYR A 103 10.68 -71.85 54.09
CA TYR A 103 11.65 -71.22 53.20
C TYR A 103 11.31 -71.42 51.73
N LYS A 104 10.89 -72.63 51.32
CA LYS A 104 10.46 -72.90 49.94
C LYS A 104 9.25 -72.04 49.54
N VAL A 105 8.24 -71.93 50.42
CA VAL A 105 7.06 -71.08 50.16
C VAL A 105 7.46 -69.61 50.05
N ARG A 106 8.32 -69.12 50.95
CA ARG A 106 8.76 -67.72 50.95
C ARG A 106 9.61 -67.39 49.71
N LEU A 107 10.49 -68.31 49.30
CA LEU A 107 11.24 -68.17 48.05
C LEU A 107 10.32 -68.15 46.84
N GLY A 108 9.32 -69.03 46.78
CA GLY A 108 8.32 -69.04 45.70
C GLY A 108 7.61 -67.70 45.57
N LYS A 109 7.13 -67.14 46.68
CA LYS A 109 6.49 -65.81 46.69
C LYS A 109 7.42 -64.71 46.18
N LEU A 110 8.66 -64.66 46.68
CA LEU A 110 9.64 -63.64 46.25
C LEU A 110 9.99 -63.76 44.76
N VAL A 111 10.04 -64.97 44.21
CA VAL A 111 10.26 -65.18 42.77
C VAL A 111 9.08 -64.64 41.96
N SER A 112 7.84 -64.96 42.36
CA SER A 112 6.65 -64.43 41.69
C SER A 112 6.56 -62.90 41.78
N GLU A 113 6.80 -62.31 42.94
CA GLU A 113 6.81 -60.85 43.13
C GLU A 113 7.88 -60.18 42.25
N LYS A 114 9.08 -60.78 42.15
CA LYS A 114 10.15 -60.28 41.27
C LYS A 114 9.73 -60.34 39.80
N GLU A 115 9.13 -61.45 39.35
CA GLU A 115 8.68 -61.60 37.96
C GLU A 115 7.56 -60.61 37.61
N GLU A 116 6.62 -60.39 38.52
CA GLU A 116 5.55 -59.40 38.35
C GLU A 116 6.12 -57.97 38.30
N ALA A 117 7.02 -57.61 39.21
CA ALA A 117 7.67 -56.30 39.19
C ALA A 117 8.47 -56.07 37.90
N LEU A 118 9.14 -57.10 37.39
CA LEU A 118 9.89 -57.01 36.13
C LEU A 118 8.96 -56.82 34.92
N ARG A 119 7.81 -57.49 34.90
CA ARG A 119 6.78 -57.27 33.87
C ARG A 119 6.25 -55.83 33.92
N GLN A 120 5.84 -55.36 35.10
CA GLN A 120 5.35 -53.99 35.28
C GLN A 120 6.38 -52.95 34.86
N TYR A 121 7.67 -53.18 35.17
CA TYR A 121 8.74 -52.30 34.75
C TYR A 121 8.87 -52.22 33.22
N ASN A 122 8.81 -53.36 32.53
CA ASN A 122 8.89 -53.39 31.06
C ASN A 122 7.67 -52.70 30.42
N ASP A 123 6.46 -52.97 30.92
CA ASP A 123 5.24 -52.33 30.42
C ASP A 123 5.29 -50.81 30.59
N LEU A 124 5.76 -50.33 31.75
CA LEU A 124 5.95 -48.90 32.02
C LEU A 124 7.01 -48.29 31.09
N LYS A 125 8.10 -49.01 30.82
CA LYS A 125 9.15 -48.56 29.92
C LYS A 125 8.64 -48.41 28.48
N GLU A 126 7.91 -49.40 27.98
CA GLU A 126 7.30 -49.33 26.63
C GLU A 126 6.27 -48.20 26.53
N LEU A 127 5.47 -48.00 27.58
CA LEU A 127 4.50 -46.91 27.64
C LEU A 127 5.20 -45.55 27.67
N GLN A 128 6.33 -45.42 28.38
CA GLN A 128 7.15 -44.22 28.37
C GLN A 128 7.72 -43.95 26.98
N GLU A 129 8.32 -44.95 26.32
CA GLU A 129 8.88 -44.80 24.96
C GLU A 129 7.79 -44.38 23.96
N THR A 130 6.59 -44.95 24.08
CA THR A 130 5.43 -44.59 23.25
C THR A 130 4.98 -43.16 23.52
N ALA A 131 4.91 -42.74 24.78
CA ALA A 131 4.54 -41.38 25.17
C ALA A 131 5.56 -40.35 24.69
N GLU A 132 6.86 -40.66 24.77
CA GLU A 132 7.93 -39.81 24.25
C GLU A 132 7.89 -39.68 22.73
N ALA A 133 7.63 -40.77 22.00
CA ALA A 133 7.45 -40.75 20.55
C ALA A 133 6.25 -39.88 20.14
N ALA A 134 5.11 -40.03 20.83
CA ALA A 134 3.93 -39.21 20.60
C ALA A 134 4.19 -37.73 20.90
N ARG A 135 4.94 -37.43 21.96
CA ARG A 135 5.34 -36.06 22.31
C ARG A 135 6.20 -35.42 21.23
N ARG A 136 7.21 -36.15 20.71
CA ARG A 136 8.07 -35.66 19.62
C ARG A 136 7.27 -35.39 18.34
N ALA A 137 6.36 -36.28 17.97
CA ALA A 137 5.48 -36.08 16.82
C ALA A 137 4.58 -34.84 16.99
N ALA A 138 4.05 -34.60 18.19
CA ALA A 138 3.28 -33.41 18.49
C ALA A 138 4.13 -32.13 18.46
N GLU A 139 5.36 -32.16 18.98
CA GLU A 139 6.33 -31.06 18.92
C GLU A 139 6.70 -30.70 17.46
N GLU A 140 6.94 -31.70 16.61
CA GLU A 140 7.21 -31.49 15.18
C GLU A 140 6.01 -30.90 14.43
N GLN A 141 4.80 -31.40 14.70
CA GLN A 141 3.57 -30.84 14.12
C GLN A 141 3.36 -29.39 14.57
N ALA A 142 3.58 -29.08 15.85
CA ALA A 142 3.48 -27.72 16.36
C ALA A 142 4.52 -26.78 15.71
N ALA A 143 5.77 -27.22 15.57
CA ALA A 143 6.82 -26.45 14.89
C ALA A 143 6.47 -26.20 13.42
N SER A 144 5.96 -27.21 12.71
CA SER A 144 5.50 -27.09 11.33
C SER A 144 4.34 -26.09 11.20
N ALA A 145 3.34 -26.17 12.09
CA ALA A 145 2.22 -25.24 12.12
C ALA A 145 2.66 -23.78 12.37
N VAL A 146 3.62 -23.57 13.27
CA VAL A 146 4.21 -22.24 13.52
C VAL A 146 4.93 -21.71 12.29
N ASN A 147 5.69 -22.54 11.58
CA ASN A 147 6.37 -22.13 10.35
C ASN A 147 5.36 -21.76 9.26
N LEU A 148 4.31 -22.56 9.08
CA LEU A 148 3.24 -22.27 8.14
C LEU A 148 2.51 -20.96 8.47
N ALA A 149 2.25 -20.69 9.76
CA ALA A 149 1.66 -19.42 10.20
C ALA A 149 2.56 -18.23 9.83
N LYS A 150 3.87 -18.32 10.10
CA LYS A 150 4.84 -17.28 9.72
C LYS A 150 4.90 -17.04 8.21
N GLU A 151 4.83 -18.09 7.39
CA GLU A 151 4.78 -17.93 5.93
C GLU A 151 3.47 -17.28 5.45
N LYS A 152 2.34 -17.65 6.06
CA LYS A 152 1.04 -17.01 5.78
C LYS A 152 1.06 -15.53 6.15
N ASP A 153 1.63 -15.16 7.29
CA ASP A 153 1.75 -13.76 7.71
C ASP A 153 2.60 -12.95 6.74
N LYS A 154 3.75 -13.48 6.31
CA LYS A 154 4.58 -12.85 5.26
C LYS A 154 3.80 -12.64 3.96
N THR A 155 3.08 -13.67 3.53
CA THR A 155 2.26 -13.61 2.31
C THR A 155 1.14 -12.58 2.44
N ASN A 156 0.47 -12.52 3.59
CA ASN A 156 -0.58 -11.54 3.86
C ASN A 156 -0.04 -10.10 3.83
N ILE A 157 1.13 -9.85 4.45
CA ILE A 157 1.78 -8.54 4.41
C ILE A 157 2.05 -8.11 2.95
N MET A 158 2.65 -9.01 2.15
CA MET A 158 2.91 -8.72 0.73
C MET A 158 1.63 -8.45 -0.07
N LEU A 159 0.55 -9.18 0.20
CA LEU A 159 -0.74 -8.97 -0.46
C LEU A 159 -1.38 -7.64 -0.05
N MET A 160 -1.28 -7.25 1.22
CA MET A 160 -1.73 -5.94 1.69
C MET A 160 -0.96 -4.79 1.04
N GLU A 161 0.37 -4.92 0.91
CA GLU A 161 1.18 -3.91 0.21
C GLU A 161 0.79 -3.79 -1.27
N LYS A 162 0.58 -4.92 -1.96
CA LYS A 162 0.10 -4.93 -3.35
C LYS A 162 -1.29 -4.31 -3.48
N LEU A 163 -2.18 -4.60 -2.53
CA LEU A 163 -3.53 -4.02 -2.51
C LEU A 163 -3.45 -2.50 -2.36
N ARG A 164 -2.68 -2.01 -1.39
CA ARG A 164 -2.48 -0.57 -1.17
C ARG A 164 -1.89 0.14 -2.39
N ALA A 165 -0.93 -0.49 -3.07
CA ALA A 165 -0.38 0.05 -4.31
C ALA A 165 -1.40 0.07 -5.46
N ALA A 166 -2.31 -0.91 -5.52
CA ALA A 166 -3.40 -0.93 -6.49
C ALA A 166 -4.46 0.14 -6.17
N GLU A 167 -4.80 0.34 -4.90
CA GLU A 167 -5.71 1.39 -4.43
C GLU A 167 -5.18 2.79 -4.78
N GLN A 168 -3.91 3.08 -4.52
CA GLN A 168 -3.30 4.36 -4.92
C GLN A 168 -3.32 4.59 -6.44
N LYS A 169 -3.15 3.53 -7.23
CA LYS A 169 -3.29 3.64 -8.69
C LYS A 169 -4.73 3.92 -9.09
N ALA A 170 -5.71 3.25 -8.47
CA ALA A 170 -7.12 3.52 -8.72
C ALA A 170 -7.48 4.98 -8.41
N GLU A 171 -7.05 5.51 -7.26
CA GLU A 171 -7.22 6.93 -6.91
C GLU A 171 -6.59 7.86 -7.95
N SER A 172 -5.40 7.52 -8.49
CA SER A 172 -4.77 8.31 -9.55
C SER A 172 -5.58 8.31 -10.85
N TYR A 173 -6.25 7.19 -11.18
CA TYR A 173 -7.13 7.12 -12.35
C TYR A 173 -8.41 7.93 -12.14
N ASP A 174 -8.99 7.90 -10.94
CA ASP A 174 -10.16 8.72 -10.61
C ASP A 174 -9.85 10.22 -10.73
N ALA A 175 -8.67 10.65 -10.25
CA ALA A 175 -8.21 12.03 -10.39
C ALA A 175 -8.04 12.44 -11.87
N LEU A 176 -7.46 11.55 -12.70
CA LEU A 176 -7.33 11.78 -14.14
C LEU A 176 -8.70 11.82 -14.84
N GLU A 177 -9.67 11.02 -14.39
CA GLU A 177 -11.03 11.04 -14.95
C GLU A 177 -11.73 12.38 -14.65
N GLU A 178 -11.62 12.88 -13.43
CA GLU A 178 -12.14 14.21 -13.06
C GLU A 178 -11.47 15.33 -13.86
N GLU A 179 -10.15 15.29 -14.03
CA GLU A 179 -9.43 16.25 -14.88
C GLU A 179 -9.92 16.18 -16.34
N ALA A 180 -10.09 14.97 -16.88
CA ALA A 180 -10.61 14.77 -18.23
C ALA A 180 -12.04 15.31 -18.39
N ARG A 181 -12.90 15.15 -17.37
CA ARG A 181 -14.25 15.75 -17.36
C ARG A 181 -14.19 17.27 -17.38
N SER A 182 -13.33 17.87 -16.55
CA SER A 182 -13.12 19.33 -16.50
C SER A 182 -12.65 19.88 -17.85
N LEU A 183 -11.60 19.28 -18.43
CA LEU A 183 -11.09 19.67 -19.74
C LEU A 183 -12.14 19.53 -20.83
N LYS A 184 -12.96 18.48 -20.80
CA LYS A 184 -14.07 18.31 -21.76
C LYS A 184 -15.11 19.42 -21.64
N GLN A 185 -15.41 19.87 -20.43
CA GLN A 185 -16.31 21.00 -20.19
C GLN A 185 -15.70 22.32 -20.70
N GLU A 186 -14.41 22.54 -20.48
CA GLU A 186 -13.69 23.72 -20.96
C GLU A 186 -13.62 23.76 -22.50
N VAL A 187 -13.28 22.64 -23.14
CA VAL A 187 -13.31 22.50 -24.60
C VAL A 187 -14.70 22.82 -25.16
N SER A 188 -15.77 22.32 -24.52
CA SER A 188 -17.15 22.63 -24.94
C SER A 188 -17.47 24.12 -24.82
N SER A 189 -17.01 24.78 -23.74
CA SER A 189 -17.16 26.22 -23.53
C SER A 189 -16.41 27.04 -24.59
N LEU A 190 -15.16 26.67 -24.88
CA LEU A 190 -14.35 27.31 -25.92
C LEU A 190 -14.96 27.12 -27.31
N GLN A 191 -15.45 25.94 -27.64
CA GLN A 191 -16.16 25.68 -28.89
C GLN A 191 -17.40 26.58 -29.04
N PHE A 192 -18.16 26.79 -27.95
CA PHE A 192 -19.28 27.72 -27.96
C PHE A 192 -18.83 29.16 -28.24
N LYS A 193 -17.78 29.64 -27.57
CA LYS A 193 -17.22 30.98 -27.80
C LYS A 193 -16.71 31.16 -29.23
N ILE A 194 -15.98 30.18 -29.77
CA ILE A 194 -15.50 30.21 -31.16
C ILE A 194 -16.68 30.38 -32.12
N LYS A 195 -17.73 29.56 -31.94
CA LYS A 195 -18.93 29.64 -32.78
C LYS A 195 -19.63 31.01 -32.70
N ASP A 196 -19.63 31.64 -31.53
CA ASP A 196 -20.18 32.98 -31.35
C ASP A 196 -19.33 34.05 -32.03
N TYR A 197 -18.00 33.98 -31.91
CA TYR A 197 -17.08 34.85 -32.64
C TYR A 197 -17.20 34.69 -34.15
N GLU A 198 -17.25 33.45 -34.66
CA GLU A 198 -17.45 33.17 -36.09
C GLU A 198 -18.76 33.81 -36.60
N LYS A 199 -19.84 33.72 -35.81
CA LYS A 199 -21.13 34.35 -36.15
C LYS A 199 -21.01 35.88 -36.19
N ASN A 200 -20.29 36.48 -35.25
CA ASN A 200 -20.06 37.92 -35.22
C ASN A 200 -19.18 38.39 -36.38
N GLU A 201 -18.11 37.66 -36.71
CA GLU A 201 -17.30 37.97 -37.90
C GLU A 201 -18.14 37.85 -39.19
N LEU A 202 -18.99 36.85 -39.31
CA LEU A 202 -19.93 36.71 -40.42
C LEU A 202 -20.88 37.91 -40.56
N LEU A 203 -21.30 38.52 -39.44
CA LEU A 203 -22.09 39.75 -39.46
C LEU A 203 -21.24 40.93 -39.96
N HIS A 204 -20.02 41.10 -39.44
CA HIS A 204 -19.12 42.16 -39.90
C HIS A 204 -18.76 42.04 -41.38
N ILE A 205 -18.54 40.82 -41.89
CA ILE A 205 -18.29 40.58 -43.31
C ILE A 205 -19.50 41.05 -44.14
N LYS A 206 -20.73 40.73 -43.72
CA LYS A 206 -21.95 41.19 -44.40
C LYS A 206 -22.10 42.72 -44.38
N GLU A 207 -21.78 43.37 -43.26
CA GLU A 207 -21.78 44.84 -43.16
C GLU A 207 -20.76 45.46 -44.11
N LEU A 208 -19.53 44.92 -44.17
CA LEU A 208 -18.50 45.38 -45.10
C LEU A 208 -18.91 45.19 -46.56
N GLU A 209 -19.56 44.08 -46.90
CA GLU A 209 -20.11 43.86 -48.24
C GLU A 209 -21.21 44.87 -48.61
N GLN A 210 -22.08 45.23 -47.66
CA GLN A 210 -23.09 46.27 -47.87
C GLN A 210 -22.46 47.64 -48.10
N LEU A 211 -21.53 48.05 -47.24
CA LEU A 211 -20.79 49.31 -47.39
C LEU A 211 -20.03 49.38 -48.71
N LYS A 212 -19.48 48.25 -49.17
CA LYS A 212 -18.81 48.18 -50.47
C LYS A 212 -19.79 48.44 -51.62
N LYS A 213 -20.99 47.83 -51.60
CA LYS A 213 -22.04 48.07 -52.61
C LYS A 213 -22.51 49.52 -52.60
N GLU A 214 -22.67 50.11 -51.42
CA GLU A 214 -23.03 51.52 -51.27
C GLU A 214 -21.94 52.43 -51.85
N LYS A 215 -20.68 52.17 -51.52
CA LYS A 215 -19.53 52.89 -52.09
C LYS A 215 -19.46 52.76 -53.62
N GLU A 216 -19.71 51.58 -54.18
CA GLU A 216 -19.75 51.38 -55.64
C GLU A 216 -20.85 52.23 -56.28
N LYS A 217 -22.03 52.30 -55.66
CA LYS A 217 -23.15 53.14 -56.11
C LYS A 217 -22.81 54.64 -56.01
N ASP A 218 -22.20 55.07 -54.92
CA ASP A 218 -21.76 56.45 -54.74
C ASP A 218 -20.68 56.83 -55.76
N THR A 219 -19.74 55.92 -56.02
CA THR A 219 -18.69 56.11 -57.04
C THR A 219 -19.30 56.28 -58.43
N ALA A 220 -20.26 55.42 -58.80
CA ALA A 220 -20.97 55.55 -60.07
C ALA A 220 -21.75 56.88 -60.17
N THR A 221 -22.34 57.33 -59.08
CA THR A 221 -23.06 58.63 -59.01
C THR A 221 -22.08 59.80 -59.17
N ILE A 222 -20.92 59.74 -58.50
CA ILE A 222 -19.86 60.75 -58.63
C ILE A 222 -19.32 60.80 -60.06
N GLU A 223 -19.09 59.66 -60.71
CA GLU A 223 -18.67 59.62 -62.12
C GLU A 223 -19.70 60.28 -63.04
N GLN A 224 -21.00 59.97 -62.87
CA GLN A 224 -22.07 60.61 -63.63
C GLN A 224 -22.09 62.13 -63.45
N LEU A 225 -22.09 62.61 -62.19
CA LEU A 225 -22.06 64.03 -61.88
C LEU A 225 -20.81 64.73 -62.41
N THR A 226 -19.66 64.04 -62.39
CA THR A 226 -18.40 64.57 -62.94
C THR A 226 -18.49 64.72 -64.46
N GLN A 227 -19.10 63.74 -65.14
CA GLN A 227 -19.32 63.80 -66.59
C GLN A 227 -20.32 64.89 -66.97
N GLU A 228 -21.43 65.02 -66.24
CA GLU A 228 -22.38 66.13 -66.42
C GLU A 228 -21.71 67.49 -66.21
N LYS A 229 -20.93 67.64 -65.13
CA LYS A 229 -20.17 68.87 -64.87
C LYS A 229 -19.22 69.21 -66.02
N SER A 230 -18.51 68.21 -66.56
CA SER A 230 -17.64 68.40 -67.72
C SER A 230 -18.42 68.84 -68.96
N ASN A 231 -19.59 68.26 -69.22
CA ASN A 231 -20.44 68.63 -70.35
C ASN A 231 -20.98 70.05 -70.22
N ILE A 232 -21.46 70.44 -69.02
CA ILE A 232 -21.93 71.80 -68.74
C ILE A 232 -20.77 72.79 -68.89
N GLN A 233 -19.59 72.47 -68.36
CA GLN A 233 -18.41 73.33 -68.48
C GLN A 233 -18.01 73.54 -69.95
N LYS A 234 -18.08 72.50 -70.78
CA LYS A 234 -17.83 72.60 -72.21
C LYS A 234 -18.88 73.47 -72.91
N SER A 235 -20.16 73.25 -72.63
CA SER A 235 -21.25 74.06 -73.18
C SER A 235 -21.12 75.54 -72.82
N LEU A 236 -20.81 75.85 -71.56
CA LEU A 236 -20.59 77.23 -71.11
C LEU A 236 -19.35 77.85 -71.77
N GLN A 237 -18.28 77.08 -71.96
CA GLN A 237 -17.09 77.54 -72.66
C GLN A 237 -17.40 77.89 -74.12
N ASP A 238 -18.16 77.04 -74.81
CA ASP A 238 -18.58 77.27 -76.19
C ASP A 238 -19.44 78.55 -76.29
N GLU A 239 -20.46 78.71 -75.42
CA GLU A 239 -21.26 79.95 -75.34
C GLU A 239 -20.41 81.20 -75.04
N LEU A 240 -19.39 81.09 -74.18
CA LEU A 240 -18.51 82.19 -73.85
C LEU A 240 -17.63 82.60 -75.04
N THR A 241 -17.16 81.62 -75.82
CA THR A 241 -16.41 81.89 -77.06
C THR A 241 -17.28 82.56 -78.11
N GLU A 242 -18.54 82.13 -78.26
CA GLU A 242 -19.49 82.74 -79.20
C GLU A 242 -19.81 84.19 -78.80
N LYS A 243 -20.11 84.44 -77.52
CA LYS A 243 -20.32 85.81 -77.02
C LYS A 243 -19.09 86.69 -77.18
N SER A 244 -17.89 86.16 -76.97
CA SER A 244 -16.64 86.91 -77.13
C SER A 244 -16.40 87.31 -78.59
N ALA A 245 -16.73 86.42 -79.54
CA ALA A 245 -16.66 86.73 -80.97
C ALA A 245 -17.64 87.83 -81.37
N LEU A 246 -18.89 87.74 -80.92
CA LEU A 246 -19.91 88.78 -81.13
C LEU A 246 -19.48 90.14 -80.56
N LEU A 247 -18.89 90.16 -79.36
CA LEU A 247 -18.39 91.39 -78.74
C LEU A 247 -17.25 92.03 -79.55
N SER A 248 -16.31 91.22 -80.04
CA SER A 248 -15.23 91.70 -80.93
C SER A 248 -15.77 92.29 -82.22
N ASP A 249 -16.81 91.71 -82.81
CA ASP A 249 -17.42 92.25 -84.03
C ASP A 249 -18.15 93.58 -83.77
N GLN A 250 -18.86 93.68 -82.64
CA GLN A 250 -19.45 94.94 -82.18
C GLN A 250 -18.38 96.02 -81.92
N GLU A 251 -17.24 95.69 -81.33
CA GLU A 251 -16.13 96.65 -81.11
C GLU A 251 -15.56 97.19 -82.43
N LYS A 252 -15.42 96.36 -83.46
CA LYS A 252 -14.98 96.80 -84.79
C LYS A 252 -15.98 97.75 -85.45
N GLU A 253 -17.27 97.42 -85.35
CA GLU A 253 -18.34 98.26 -85.90
C GLU A 253 -18.37 99.63 -85.20
N LEU A 254 -18.23 99.65 -83.88
CA LEU A 254 -18.20 100.87 -83.07
C LEU A 254 -16.97 101.74 -83.39
N ASN A 255 -15.80 101.13 -83.63
CA ASN A 255 -14.62 101.85 -84.11
C ASN A 255 -14.83 102.46 -85.51
N THR A 256 -15.52 101.73 -86.41
CA THR A 256 -15.82 102.22 -87.76
C THR A 256 -16.72 103.44 -87.72
N LEU A 257 -17.74 103.42 -86.86
CA LEU A 257 -18.62 104.56 -86.61
C LEU A 257 -17.86 105.75 -86.01
N HIS A 258 -16.91 105.51 -85.10
CA HIS A 258 -16.08 106.56 -84.52
C HIS A 258 -15.23 107.29 -85.58
N ILE A 259 -14.67 106.55 -86.55
CA ILE A 259 -13.92 107.12 -87.67
C ILE A 259 -14.81 107.98 -88.56
N GLN A 260 -15.99 107.48 -88.91
CA GLN A 260 -16.96 108.21 -89.73
C GLN A 260 -17.43 109.51 -89.05
N LEU A 261 -17.63 109.48 -87.73
CA LEU A 261 -17.99 110.67 -86.96
C LEU A 261 -16.88 111.72 -87.01
N ALA A 262 -15.62 111.30 -86.84
CA ALA A 262 -14.46 112.20 -86.88
C ALA A 262 -14.32 112.91 -88.25
N GLU A 263 -14.57 112.20 -89.35
CA GLU A 263 -14.56 112.76 -90.71
C GLU A 263 -15.65 113.83 -90.90
N GLN A 264 -16.88 113.56 -90.45
CA GLN A 264 -17.98 114.54 -90.52
C GLN A 264 -17.68 115.83 -89.73
N THR A 265 -17.06 115.72 -88.55
CA THR A 265 -16.66 116.90 -87.77
C THR A 265 -15.65 117.77 -88.52
N LYS A 266 -14.67 117.15 -89.19
CA LYS A 266 -13.64 117.85 -89.97
C LYS A 266 -14.22 118.56 -91.19
N GLU A 267 -15.20 117.95 -91.84
CA GLU A 267 -15.91 118.53 -92.98
C GLU A 267 -16.80 119.72 -92.58
N ALA A 268 -17.44 119.65 -91.40
CA ALA A 268 -18.23 120.75 -90.86
C ALA A 268 -17.37 121.99 -90.50
N GLU A 269 -16.13 121.80 -90.02
CA GLU A 269 -15.20 122.89 -89.73
C GLU A 269 -14.75 123.63 -91.01
N LEU A 270 -14.45 122.89 -92.08
CA LEU A 270 -14.08 123.46 -93.39
C LEU A 270 -15.19 124.31 -94.01
N ILE A 271 -16.46 123.93 -93.82
CA ILE A 271 -17.61 124.71 -94.32
C ILE A 271 -17.74 126.05 -93.60
N LYS A 272 -17.52 126.07 -92.28
CA LYS A 272 -17.54 127.32 -91.48
C LYS A 272 -16.42 128.27 -91.89
N GLU A 273 -15.23 127.75 -92.16
CA GLU A 273 -14.07 128.57 -92.54
C GLU A 273 -14.27 129.26 -93.91
N ARG A 274 -14.88 128.56 -94.88
CA ARG A 274 -15.25 129.15 -96.18
C ARG A 274 -16.27 130.28 -96.06
N ALA A 275 -17.27 130.14 -95.19
CA ALA A 275 -18.30 131.15 -94.99
C ALA A 275 -17.76 132.46 -94.40
N ILE A 276 -16.68 132.40 -93.60
CA ILE A 276 -16.04 133.58 -93.02
C ILE A 276 -15.27 134.37 -94.10
N ILE A 277 -14.52 133.67 -94.95
CA ILE A 277 -13.73 134.29 -96.03
C ILE A 277 -14.61 135.02 -97.06
N GLU A 278 -15.78 134.46 -97.39
CA GLU A 278 -16.74 135.09 -98.32
C GLU A 278 -17.25 136.44 -97.77
N LYS A 279 -17.52 136.51 -96.47
CA LYS A 279 -18.02 137.71 -95.78
C LYS A 279 -16.96 138.83 -95.71
N GLU A 280 -15.69 138.47 -95.57
CA GLU A 280 -14.58 139.45 -95.59
C GLU A 280 -14.41 140.08 -96.98
N ARG A 281 -14.57 139.32 -98.06
CA ARG A 281 -14.53 139.84 -99.43
C ARG A 281 -15.64 140.85 -99.71
N GLU A 282 -16.85 140.60 -99.20
CA GLU A 282 -18.00 141.48 -99.41
C GLU A 282 -17.85 142.82 -98.66
N LEU A 283 -17.23 142.80 -97.48
CA LEU A 283 -16.89 144.00 -96.70
C LEU A 283 -15.82 144.85 -97.41
N LEU A 284 -14.79 144.22 -97.99
CA LEU A 284 -13.75 144.91 -98.75
C LEU A 284 -14.34 145.64 -99.98
N ALA A 285 -15.25 145.00 -100.72
CA ALA A 285 -15.91 145.61 -101.88
C ALA A 285 -16.70 146.88 -101.51
N LYS A 286 -17.42 146.87 -100.38
CA LYS A 286 -18.16 148.04 -99.87
C LYS A 286 -17.26 149.21 -99.46
N VAL A 287 -16.09 148.93 -98.90
CA VAL A 287 -15.12 149.96 -98.51
C VAL A 287 -14.56 150.69 -99.75
N GLU A 288 -14.34 149.95 -100.84
CA GLU A 288 -13.79 150.47 -102.09
C GLU A 288 -14.79 151.38 -102.82
N GLU A 289 -16.08 151.04 -102.77
CA GLU A 289 -17.18 151.84 -103.33
C GLU A 289 -17.38 153.17 -102.60
N LEU A 290 -17.27 153.15 -101.27
CA LEU A 290 -17.30 154.37 -100.42
C LEU A 290 -16.08 155.28 -100.67
N ARG A 291 -14.94 154.72 -101.04
CA ARG A 291 -13.72 155.48 -101.37
C ARG A 291 -13.89 156.26 -102.66
N ASN A 292 -14.43 155.63 -103.70
CA ASN A 292 -14.67 156.27 -105.00
C ASN A 292 -15.73 157.39 -104.94
N THR A 293 -16.74 157.25 -104.09
CA THR A 293 -17.74 158.31 -103.87
C THR A 293 -17.14 159.50 -103.13
N LEU A 294 -16.25 159.26 -102.16
CA LEU A 294 -15.56 160.34 -101.44
C LEU A 294 -14.66 161.18 -102.35
N ASP A 295 -13.98 160.56 -103.33
CA ASP A 295 -13.09 161.28 -104.23
C ASP A 295 -13.86 162.17 -105.23
N LYS A 296 -15.03 161.74 -105.73
CA LYS A 296 -15.91 162.59 -106.56
C LYS A 296 -16.40 163.84 -105.83
N VAL A 297 -16.77 163.70 -104.55
CA VAL A 297 -17.26 164.81 -103.72
C VAL A 297 -16.16 165.85 -103.45
N LYS A 298 -14.90 165.41 -103.31
CA LYS A 298 -13.76 166.32 -103.18
C LYS A 298 -13.50 167.12 -104.47
N GLU A 299 -13.67 166.48 -105.63
CA GLU A 299 -13.45 167.09 -106.93
C GLU A 299 -14.50 168.16 -107.26
N GLU A 300 -15.77 167.89 -106.95
CA GLU A 300 -16.87 168.87 -107.08
C GLU A 300 -16.67 170.07 -106.14
N LYS A 301 -16.24 169.82 -104.90
CA LYS A 301 -15.94 170.89 -103.93
C LYS A 301 -14.82 171.82 -104.40
N TYR A 302 -13.76 171.26 -104.98
CA TYR A 302 -12.62 172.05 -105.49
C TYR A 302 -13.03 172.97 -106.65
N ASN A 303 -13.84 172.48 -107.59
CA ASN A 303 -14.28 173.26 -108.74
C ASN A 303 -15.25 174.39 -108.36
N LEU A 304 -16.14 174.16 -107.39
CA LEU A 304 -17.03 175.20 -106.86
C LEU A 304 -16.25 176.32 -106.16
N GLN A 305 -15.18 176.00 -105.43
CA GLN A 305 -14.29 177.00 -104.83
C GLN A 305 -13.60 177.87 -105.88
N LEU A 306 -13.22 177.30 -107.02
CA LEU A 306 -12.55 178.01 -108.11
C LEU A 306 -13.47 179.00 -108.84
N GLN A 307 -14.77 178.70 -108.93
CA GLN A 307 -15.77 179.60 -109.51
C GLN A 307 -16.07 180.80 -108.61
N LEU A 308 -16.08 180.59 -107.29
CA LEU A 308 -16.29 181.66 -106.31
C LEU A 308 -15.16 182.72 -106.35
N THR A 309 -13.91 182.30 -106.54
CA THR A 309 -12.78 183.24 -106.48
C THR A 309 -12.68 184.19 -107.67
N LYS A 310 -13.31 183.86 -108.81
CA LYS A 310 -13.28 184.74 -110.00
C LYS A 310 -14.36 185.83 -109.98
N LEU A 311 -15.38 185.71 -109.13
CA LEU A 311 -16.44 186.72 -109.00
C LEU A 311 -16.07 187.90 -108.07
N GLU A 312 -14.99 187.80 -107.29
CA GLU A 312 -14.63 188.77 -106.25
C GLU A 312 -13.58 189.83 -106.65
N ARG A 313 -13.28 190.03 -107.94
CA ARG A 313 -12.38 191.13 -108.39
C ARG A 313 -12.89 191.95 -109.58
N ILE A 314 -14.12 192.45 -109.44
CA ILE A 314 -14.50 193.80 -109.92
C ILE A 314 -14.01 194.81 -108.89
#